data_AF-A0A2W0BP03-F1
#
_entry.id   AF-A0A2W0BP03-F1
#
_cell.length_a   1.000
_cell.length_b   1.000
_cell.length_c   1.000
_cell.angle_alpha   90.00
_cell.angle_beta   90.00
_cell.angle_gamma   90.00
#
_symmetry.space_group_name_H-M   'P 1'
#
loop_
_entity.id
_entity.type
_entity.pdbx_description
1 polymer ?
#
loop_
_entity_poly.entity_id
_entity_poly.type
_entity_poly.pdbx_seq_one_letter_code
_entity_poly.pdbx_strand_id
1 'polypeptide(L)'
;MLIASHSISQQIQELALQAGLTLAGAGSGTDFTGAPTTKLQLKSAIGTTYSVETSESLSAEIERHTPLGDELKTYLQVLAKRMQTARPDVFLTLHGLPLSMQQFSWPYHHSTSGADSFILHGIAQLAEPGSPLHAKVAASLTVTFAEVLPALEQPYAEGVTFNAIRKTLDLGQLELLKSGNRQPVPVSTRYYSFRQQRFIFSETDDSKRKEFVRTKVFWTGARLGEGKASWIADPYDAQYLDCSIEDLQKIGRELAGEGWLTLDSSEEYATVSAKLSGQADHFVKQMESALALLKPRFNEEMRAGHTNM
;
A
#
# COMPACT_ATOMS: atom_id res chain seq x y z
N MET A 1 34.43 8.57 -23.33
CA MET A 1 33.46 7.51 -23.62
C MET A 1 32.17 7.93 -22.95
N LEU A 2 31.22 8.48 -23.70
CA LEU A 2 29.93 8.94 -23.17
C LEU A 2 29.12 7.70 -22.83
N ILE A 3 28.94 7.41 -21.53
CA ILE A 3 27.99 6.41 -21.08
C ILE A 3 26.62 6.92 -21.54
N ALA A 4 25.88 6.13 -22.30
CA ALA A 4 24.52 6.49 -22.68
C ALA A 4 23.71 6.65 -21.38
N SER A 5 23.27 7.87 -21.08
CA SER A 5 22.32 8.10 -19.99
C SER A 5 21.03 7.40 -20.39
N HIS A 6 20.70 6.33 -19.69
CA HIS A 6 19.46 5.59 -19.95
C HIS A 6 18.31 6.41 -19.40
N SER A 7 17.24 6.57 -20.16
CA SER A 7 16.03 7.21 -19.64
C SER A 7 15.49 6.37 -18.46
N ILE A 8 14.82 7.02 -17.51
CA ILE A 8 14.25 6.31 -16.36
C ILE A 8 13.30 5.18 -16.81
N SER A 9 12.59 5.40 -17.92
CA SER A 9 11.72 4.40 -18.54
C SER A 9 12.48 3.13 -18.94
N GLN A 10 13.63 3.27 -19.60
CA GLN A 10 14.48 2.15 -20.01
C GLN A 10 15.04 1.42 -18.79
N GLN A 11 15.52 2.15 -17.79
CA GLN A 11 16.05 1.56 -16.55
C GLN A 11 14.98 0.74 -15.82
N ILE A 12 13.76 1.28 -15.65
CA ILE A 12 12.66 0.55 -15.03
C ILE A 12 12.30 -0.68 -15.86
N GLN A 13 12.23 -0.57 -17.19
CA GLN A 13 11.90 -1.70 -18.06
C GLN A 13 12.93 -2.84 -17.97
N GLU A 14 14.22 -2.53 -17.97
CA GLU A 14 15.29 -3.51 -17.84
C GLU A 14 15.27 -4.21 -16.48
N LEU A 15 15.13 -3.45 -15.39
CA LEU A 15 15.04 -4.00 -14.04
C LEU A 15 13.74 -4.80 -13.84
N ALA A 16 12.62 -4.34 -14.41
CA ALA A 16 11.35 -5.05 -14.39
C ALA A 16 11.48 -6.40 -15.11
N LEU A 17 12.14 -6.45 -16.27
CA LEU A 17 12.41 -7.69 -16.99
C LEU A 17 13.25 -8.66 -16.15
N GLN A 18 14.27 -8.17 -15.45
CA GLN A 18 15.08 -8.98 -14.52
C GLN A 18 14.25 -9.51 -13.34
N ALA A 19 13.22 -8.78 -12.91
CA ALA A 19 12.28 -9.21 -11.88
C ALA A 19 11.15 -10.14 -12.42
N GLY A 20 11.15 -10.47 -13.71
CA GLY A 20 10.11 -11.30 -14.34
C GLY A 20 8.82 -10.56 -14.68
N LEU A 21 8.87 -9.23 -14.76
CA LEU A 21 7.78 -8.36 -15.22
C LEU A 21 8.00 -7.94 -16.68
N THR A 22 6.90 -7.67 -17.38
CA THR A 22 6.92 -7.19 -18.77
C THR A 22 6.21 -5.86 -18.88
N LEU A 23 6.56 -5.05 -19.89
CA LEU A 23 5.87 -3.80 -20.17
C LEU A 23 4.56 -4.10 -20.92
N ALA A 24 3.42 -3.72 -20.34
CA ALA A 24 2.11 -3.78 -20.99
C ALA A 24 1.68 -2.45 -21.63
N GLY A 25 2.28 -1.34 -21.20
CA GLY A 25 2.02 -0.02 -21.75
C GLY A 25 2.94 1.03 -21.15
N ALA A 26 3.16 2.10 -21.88
CA ALA A 26 3.90 3.27 -21.42
C ALA A 26 3.10 4.52 -21.77
N GLY A 27 3.14 5.51 -20.89
CA GLY A 27 2.52 6.81 -21.09
C GLY A 27 3.38 7.90 -20.47
N SER A 28 3.21 9.12 -20.96
CA SER A 28 3.69 10.32 -20.30
C SER A 28 2.60 10.91 -19.43
N GLY A 29 3.01 11.56 -18.35
CA GLY A 29 2.17 12.34 -17.47
C GLY A 29 2.83 13.67 -17.14
N THR A 30 2.17 14.41 -16.27
CA THR A 30 2.77 15.57 -15.61
C THR A 30 2.49 15.44 -14.13
N ASP A 31 3.48 15.81 -13.32
CA ASP A 31 3.31 15.96 -11.89
C ASP A 31 2.41 17.18 -11.57
N PHE A 32 2.23 17.46 -10.28
CA PHE A 32 1.43 18.61 -9.84
C PHE A 32 2.02 19.97 -10.25
N THR A 33 3.33 20.05 -10.49
CA THR A 33 4.02 21.27 -10.91
C THR A 33 4.02 21.46 -12.43
N GLY A 34 3.57 20.46 -13.19
CA GLY A 34 3.61 20.43 -14.65
C GLY A 34 4.90 19.82 -15.22
N ALA A 35 5.80 19.31 -14.37
CA ALA A 35 7.00 18.61 -14.80
C ALA A 35 6.66 17.23 -15.37
N PRO A 36 7.40 16.73 -16.38
CA PRO A 36 7.08 15.48 -17.04
C PRO A 36 7.30 14.25 -16.14
N THR A 37 6.33 13.34 -16.14
CA THR A 37 6.43 12.03 -15.50
C THR A 37 6.36 10.91 -16.53
N THR A 38 7.05 9.81 -16.26
CA THR A 38 6.91 8.56 -16.98
C THR A 38 5.96 7.65 -16.21
N LYS A 39 4.91 7.16 -16.87
CA LYS A 39 3.99 6.14 -16.33
C LYS A 39 4.16 4.83 -17.10
N LEU A 40 4.59 3.77 -16.43
CA LEU A 40 4.74 2.44 -17.00
C LEU A 40 3.70 1.50 -16.41
N GLN A 41 2.94 0.83 -17.29
CA GLN A 41 2.09 -0.28 -16.92
C GLN A 41 2.91 -1.56 -17.02
N LEU A 42 3.30 -2.12 -15.88
CA LEU A 42 3.97 -3.41 -15.79
C LEU A 42 2.93 -4.54 -15.73
N LYS A 43 3.31 -5.72 -16.20
CA LYS A 43 2.48 -6.92 -16.24
C LYS A 43 3.25 -8.15 -15.77
N SER A 44 2.65 -8.91 -14.86
CA SER A 44 3.19 -10.18 -14.38
C SER A 44 2.84 -11.34 -15.32
N ALA A 45 3.52 -12.48 -15.12
CA ALA A 45 3.27 -13.70 -15.89
C ALA A 45 1.80 -14.18 -15.82
N ILE A 46 1.10 -13.94 -14.70
CA ILE A 46 -0.30 -14.31 -14.51
C ILE A 46 -1.30 -13.27 -15.06
N GLY A 47 -0.80 -12.22 -15.73
CA GLY A 47 -1.61 -11.23 -16.42
C GLY A 47 -2.02 -10.02 -15.59
N THR A 48 -1.73 -10.01 -14.29
CA THR A 48 -1.97 -8.87 -13.41
C THR A 48 -1.13 -7.67 -13.84
N THR A 49 -1.71 -6.47 -13.79
CA THR A 49 -1.01 -5.23 -14.15
C THR A 49 -0.84 -4.30 -12.96
N TYR A 50 0.21 -3.47 -12.99
CA TYR A 50 0.48 -2.46 -11.97
C TYR A 50 1.15 -1.25 -12.60
N SER A 51 0.77 -0.04 -12.18
CA SER A 51 1.32 1.20 -12.74
C SER A 51 2.44 1.72 -11.85
N VAL A 52 3.58 2.02 -12.46
CA VAL A 52 4.71 2.71 -11.83
C VAL A 52 4.86 4.08 -12.48
N GLU A 53 4.84 5.14 -11.68
CA GLU A 53 4.99 6.52 -12.08
C GLU A 53 6.18 7.15 -11.37
N THR A 54 7.07 7.75 -12.15
CA THR A 54 8.25 8.47 -11.66
C THR A 54 8.51 9.72 -12.48
N SER A 55 9.11 10.74 -11.89
CA SER A 55 9.65 11.88 -12.63
C SER A 55 10.70 11.43 -13.65
N GLU A 56 10.77 12.13 -14.79
CA GLU A 56 11.85 11.88 -15.76
C GLU A 56 13.24 12.23 -15.22
N SER A 57 13.33 13.14 -14.24
CA SER A 57 14.58 13.56 -13.60
C SER A 57 15.22 12.50 -12.72
N LEU A 58 14.48 11.46 -12.31
CA LEU A 58 14.98 10.42 -11.39
C LEU A 58 16.19 9.67 -11.96
N SER A 59 16.30 9.51 -13.28
CA SER A 59 17.46 8.83 -13.87
C SER A 59 18.78 9.51 -13.52
N ALA A 60 18.82 10.84 -13.52
CA ALA A 60 20.00 11.61 -13.17
C ALA A 60 20.34 11.51 -11.67
N GLU A 61 19.35 11.29 -10.82
CA GLU A 61 19.56 11.08 -9.38
C GLU A 61 20.13 9.69 -9.10
N ILE A 62 19.62 8.66 -9.77
CA ILE A 62 20.13 7.29 -9.70
C ILE A 62 21.59 7.22 -10.16
N GLU A 63 21.93 7.90 -11.27
CA GLU A 63 23.31 7.96 -11.76
C GLU A 63 24.28 8.61 -10.74
N ARG A 64 23.79 9.54 -9.92
CA ARG A 64 24.59 10.21 -8.88
C ARG A 64 24.63 9.44 -7.57
N HIS A 65 23.60 8.64 -7.27
CA HIS A 65 23.43 7.93 -6.00
C HIS A 65 23.13 6.45 -6.26
N THR A 66 24.18 5.64 -6.30
CA THR A 66 24.09 4.18 -6.51
C THR A 66 23.02 3.48 -5.65
N PRO A 67 22.82 3.81 -4.35
CA PRO A 67 21.79 3.17 -3.54
C PRO A 67 20.36 3.27 -4.09
N LEU A 68 20.03 4.35 -4.82
CA LEU A 68 18.69 4.52 -5.41
C LEU A 68 18.42 3.46 -6.49
N GLY A 69 19.42 3.11 -7.29
CA GLY A 69 19.29 2.06 -8.31
C GLY A 69 19.03 0.68 -7.69
N ASP A 70 19.72 0.37 -6.58
CA ASP A 70 19.53 -0.89 -5.85
C ASP A 70 18.15 -0.97 -5.20
N GLU A 71 17.68 0.13 -4.60
CA GLU A 71 16.34 0.20 -4.02
C GLU A 71 15.23 0.11 -5.07
N LEU A 72 15.39 0.75 -6.23
CA LEU A 72 14.47 0.58 -7.37
C LEU A 72 14.39 -0.88 -7.81
N LYS A 73 15.54 -1.57 -7.89
CA LYS A 73 15.60 -2.99 -8.20
C LYS A 73 14.86 -3.82 -7.14
N THR A 74 15.10 -3.56 -5.85
CA THR A 74 14.39 -4.23 -4.76
C THR A 74 12.88 -3.98 -4.82
N TYR A 75 12.46 -2.75 -5.08
CA TYR A 75 11.05 -2.40 -5.27
C TYR A 75 10.40 -3.23 -6.39
N LEU A 76 11.05 -3.34 -7.55
CA LEU A 76 10.52 -4.11 -8.69
C LEU A 76 10.47 -5.62 -8.40
N GLN A 77 11.42 -6.17 -7.65
CA GLN A 77 11.38 -7.56 -7.18
C GLN A 77 10.22 -7.82 -6.21
N VAL A 78 10.01 -6.91 -5.26
CA VAL A 78 8.88 -6.96 -4.31
C VAL A 78 7.55 -6.83 -5.06
N LEU A 79 7.46 -5.89 -6.01
CA LEU A 79 6.29 -5.70 -6.85
C LEU A 79 5.99 -6.95 -7.67
N ALA A 80 7.00 -7.60 -8.25
CA ALA A 80 6.84 -8.83 -9.01
C ALA A 80 6.23 -9.97 -8.17
N LYS A 81 6.66 -10.11 -6.91
CA LYS A 81 6.03 -11.04 -5.95
C LYS A 81 4.59 -10.64 -5.64
N ARG A 82 4.34 -9.36 -5.31
CA ARG A 82 2.99 -8.86 -5.02
C ARG A 82 2.02 -9.11 -6.17
N MET A 83 2.45 -8.91 -7.41
CA MET A 83 1.66 -9.11 -8.63
C MET A 83 1.37 -10.58 -8.98
N GLN A 84 1.87 -11.55 -8.21
CA GLN A 84 1.40 -12.94 -8.25
C GLN A 84 0.11 -13.14 -7.44
N THR A 85 -0.25 -12.19 -6.57
CA THR A 85 -1.55 -12.16 -5.91
C THR A 85 -2.59 -11.59 -6.88
N ALA A 86 -3.83 -12.10 -6.82
CA ALA A 86 -4.92 -11.68 -7.71
C ALA A 86 -5.24 -10.17 -7.64
N ARG A 87 -5.10 -9.59 -6.45
CA ARG A 87 -5.40 -8.18 -6.14
C ARG A 87 -4.19 -7.52 -5.48
N PRO A 88 -3.14 -7.21 -6.25
CA PRO A 88 -1.90 -6.60 -5.70
C PRO A 88 -2.11 -5.14 -5.27
N ASP A 89 -3.22 -4.54 -5.68
CA ASP A 89 -3.66 -3.19 -5.31
C ASP A 89 -4.32 -3.14 -3.92
N VAL A 90 -4.66 -4.29 -3.33
CA VAL A 90 -5.41 -4.38 -2.08
C VAL A 90 -4.49 -4.59 -0.89
N PHE A 91 -4.57 -3.69 0.08
CA PHE A 91 -3.87 -3.73 1.35
C PHE A 91 -4.88 -3.79 2.51
N LEU A 92 -4.54 -4.48 3.59
CA LEU A 92 -5.44 -4.67 4.72
C LEU A 92 -5.05 -3.75 5.90
N THR A 93 -6.04 -3.16 6.59
CA THR A 93 -5.81 -2.50 7.88
C THR A 93 -5.85 -3.49 9.06
N LEU A 94 -5.36 -3.10 10.23
CA LEU A 94 -5.40 -3.97 11.42
C LEU A 94 -6.81 -4.31 11.87
N HIS A 95 -7.77 -3.39 11.69
CA HIS A 95 -9.17 -3.65 12.01
C HIS A 95 -9.92 -4.42 10.90
N GLY A 96 -9.23 -4.87 9.84
CA GLY A 96 -9.81 -5.76 8.84
C GLY A 96 -10.48 -5.06 7.66
N LEU A 97 -10.13 -3.81 7.36
CA LEU A 97 -10.61 -3.12 6.14
C LEU A 97 -9.71 -3.46 4.95
N PRO A 98 -10.24 -4.08 3.88
CA PRO A 98 -9.51 -4.26 2.64
C PRO A 98 -9.59 -2.98 1.80
N LEU A 99 -8.43 -2.40 1.46
CA LEU A 99 -8.33 -1.11 0.76
C LEU A 99 -7.60 -1.28 -0.57
N SER A 100 -8.25 -0.91 -1.66
CA SER A 100 -7.62 -0.74 -2.96
C SER A 100 -6.96 0.65 -3.02
N MET A 101 -5.65 0.70 -3.22
CA MET A 101 -4.87 1.93 -3.33
C MET A 101 -4.79 2.35 -4.81
N GLN A 102 -5.44 3.46 -5.17
CA GLN A 102 -5.66 3.86 -6.56
C GLN A 102 -5.33 5.33 -6.80
N GLN A 103 -5.02 5.64 -8.07
CA GLN A 103 -4.96 7.02 -8.60
C GLN A 103 -4.02 7.95 -7.83
N PHE A 104 -2.89 7.43 -7.36
CA PHE A 104 -1.84 8.26 -6.75
C PHE A 104 -1.11 9.06 -7.81
N SER A 105 -0.96 10.36 -7.56
CA SER A 105 -0.33 11.32 -8.49
C SER A 105 1.12 11.55 -8.12
N TRP A 106 1.97 10.58 -8.40
CA TRP A 106 3.40 10.62 -8.09
C TRP A 106 4.17 11.63 -8.97
N PRO A 107 5.28 12.21 -8.47
CA PRO A 107 5.83 12.12 -7.11
C PRO A 107 5.10 12.99 -6.08
N TYR A 108 5.55 12.95 -4.82
CA TYR A 108 5.22 13.99 -3.83
C TYR A 108 5.67 15.38 -4.33
N HIS A 109 4.85 16.40 -4.12
CA HIS A 109 5.16 17.78 -4.52
C HIS A 109 5.12 18.74 -3.32
N HIS A 110 5.85 19.85 -3.36
CA HIS A 110 5.75 20.87 -2.31
C HIS A 110 4.32 21.42 -2.18
N SER A 111 3.90 21.68 -0.95
CA SER A 111 2.63 22.35 -0.68
C SER A 111 2.60 23.77 -1.25
N THR A 112 1.53 24.12 -1.95
CA THR A 112 1.30 25.49 -2.45
C THR A 112 0.60 26.40 -1.43
N SER A 113 0.16 25.85 -0.29
CA SER A 113 -0.55 26.61 0.75
C SER A 113 0.38 27.27 1.79
N GLY A 114 1.70 27.27 1.54
CA GLY A 114 2.71 27.84 2.44
C GLY A 114 3.07 26.93 3.64
N ALA A 115 2.62 25.68 3.65
CA ALA A 115 3.02 24.70 4.65
C ALA A 115 4.36 24.03 4.27
N ASP A 116 5.25 23.83 5.24
CA ASP A 116 6.52 23.10 5.08
C ASP A 116 6.29 21.58 5.02
N SER A 117 5.61 21.15 3.96
CA SER A 117 5.30 19.75 3.70
C SER A 117 5.25 19.46 2.20
N PHE A 118 5.51 18.20 1.86
CA PHE A 118 5.21 17.65 0.56
C PHE A 118 3.86 16.94 0.60
N ILE A 119 3.11 17.00 -0.49
CA ILE A 119 1.77 16.45 -0.60
C ILE A 119 1.75 15.41 -1.72
N LEU A 120 1.06 14.31 -1.47
CA LEU A 120 0.69 13.34 -2.49
C LEU A 120 -0.82 13.12 -2.44
N HIS A 121 -1.46 13.20 -3.59
CA HIS A 121 -2.89 12.96 -3.74
C HIS A 121 -3.14 11.54 -4.24
N GLY A 122 -4.17 10.89 -3.72
CA GLY A 122 -4.59 9.56 -4.15
C GLY A 122 -6.00 9.20 -3.69
N ILE A 123 -6.38 7.94 -3.91
CA ILE A 123 -7.66 7.38 -3.49
C ILE A 123 -7.41 6.04 -2.79
N ALA A 124 -7.93 5.92 -1.56
CA ALA A 124 -8.04 4.63 -0.87
C ALA A 124 -9.52 4.21 -0.91
N GLN A 125 -9.84 3.15 -1.66
CA GLN A 125 -11.20 2.67 -1.85
C GLN A 125 -11.43 1.37 -1.07
N LEU A 126 -12.60 1.21 -0.44
CA LEU A 126 -12.98 -0.08 0.14
C LEU A 126 -13.05 -1.12 -0.99
N ALA A 127 -12.24 -2.17 -0.90
CA ALA A 127 -12.10 -3.16 -1.96
C ALA A 127 -13.26 -4.17 -2.02
N GLU A 128 -14.23 -4.08 -1.10
CA GLU A 128 -15.43 -4.91 -1.12
C GLU A 128 -16.20 -4.74 -2.45
N PRO A 129 -16.60 -5.83 -3.13
CA PRO A 129 -17.26 -5.74 -4.43
C PRO A 129 -18.53 -4.88 -4.39
N GLY A 130 -18.60 -3.90 -5.31
CA GLY A 130 -19.73 -2.99 -5.42
C GLY A 130 -19.74 -1.83 -4.40
N SER A 131 -18.75 -1.74 -3.51
CA SER A 131 -18.69 -0.63 -2.56
C SER A 131 -18.30 0.69 -3.23
N PRO A 132 -19.10 1.77 -3.06
CA PRO A 132 -18.75 3.11 -3.52
C PRO A 132 -17.85 3.86 -2.51
N LEU A 133 -17.56 3.27 -1.35
CA LEU A 133 -16.90 3.97 -0.25
C LEU A 133 -15.40 4.16 -0.53
N HIS A 134 -14.95 5.40 -0.47
CA HIS A 134 -13.55 5.74 -0.67
C HIS A 134 -13.15 6.99 0.13
N ALA A 135 -11.86 7.15 0.37
CA ALA A 135 -11.26 8.38 0.82
C ALA A 135 -10.40 8.95 -0.30
N LYS A 136 -10.67 10.19 -0.71
CA LYS A 136 -9.68 10.99 -1.45
C LYS A 136 -8.66 11.48 -0.42
N VAL A 137 -7.40 11.12 -0.57
CA VAL A 137 -6.35 11.42 0.40
C VAL A 137 -5.46 12.55 -0.09
N ALA A 138 -5.00 13.35 0.86
CA ALA A 138 -3.85 14.23 0.73
C ALA A 138 -2.83 13.80 1.78
N ALA A 139 -1.92 12.91 1.38
CA ALA A 139 -0.83 12.46 2.23
C ALA A 139 0.17 13.61 2.39
N SER A 140 0.35 14.09 3.61
CA SER A 140 1.23 15.21 3.93
C SER A 140 2.48 14.72 4.62
N LEU A 141 3.60 14.84 3.92
CA LEU A 141 4.94 14.47 4.33
C LEU A 141 5.66 15.70 4.87
N THR A 142 6.07 15.69 6.15
CA THR A 142 6.86 16.81 6.70
C THR A 142 8.25 16.87 6.07
N VAL A 143 8.84 18.05 5.90
CA VAL A 143 10.20 18.22 5.31
C VAL A 143 11.25 17.36 6.02
N THR A 144 11.27 17.35 7.36
CA THR A 144 12.19 16.50 8.15
C THR A 144 12.03 15.01 7.84
N PHE A 145 10.84 14.59 7.43
CA PHE A 145 10.59 13.21 7.07
C PHE A 145 10.94 12.91 5.61
N ALA A 146 10.90 13.91 4.73
CA ALA A 146 11.43 13.76 3.37
C ALA A 146 12.93 13.43 3.37
N GLU A 147 13.69 13.94 4.35
CA GLU A 147 15.12 13.66 4.50
C GLU A 147 15.45 12.21 4.86
N VAL A 148 14.50 11.45 5.42
CA VAL A 148 14.71 10.02 5.73
C VAL A 148 14.26 9.10 4.59
N LEU A 149 13.54 9.62 3.60
CA LEU A 149 13.18 8.86 2.41
C LEU A 149 14.29 8.96 1.37
N PRO A 150 14.63 7.84 0.69
CA PRO A 150 15.63 7.87 -0.37
C PRO A 150 15.26 8.82 -1.52
N ALA A 151 13.98 8.82 -1.90
CA ALA A 151 13.40 9.80 -2.82
C ALA A 151 11.89 9.95 -2.59
N LEU A 152 11.31 10.98 -3.19
CA LEU A 152 9.89 11.33 -3.12
C LEU A 152 9.03 10.69 -4.23
N GLU A 153 9.63 9.75 -4.95
CA GLU A 153 9.06 9.00 -6.07
C GLU A 153 8.36 7.73 -5.58
N GLN A 154 7.45 7.18 -6.39
CA GLN A 154 6.65 5.99 -6.03
C GLN A 154 7.49 4.84 -5.45
N PRO A 155 8.59 4.37 -6.10
CA PRO A 155 9.31 3.19 -5.63
C PRO A 155 9.82 3.27 -4.19
N TYR A 156 10.05 4.49 -3.69
CA TYR A 156 10.68 4.76 -2.41
C TYR A 156 9.69 5.23 -1.34
N ALA A 157 8.62 5.91 -1.75
CA ALA A 157 7.64 6.50 -0.84
C ALA A 157 6.30 5.76 -0.76
N GLU A 158 6.02 4.80 -1.64
CA GLU A 158 4.73 4.09 -1.71
C GLU A 158 4.41 3.35 -0.40
N GLY A 159 5.31 2.50 0.08
CA GLY A 159 5.06 1.67 1.26
C GLY A 159 4.71 2.50 2.50
N VAL A 160 5.51 3.54 2.79
CA VAL A 160 5.27 4.41 3.95
C VAL A 160 3.96 5.19 3.82
N THR A 161 3.62 5.62 2.61
CA THR A 161 2.36 6.33 2.32
C THR A 161 1.16 5.43 2.55
N PHE A 162 1.18 4.23 1.98
CA PHE A 162 0.07 3.28 2.12
C PHE A 162 -0.12 2.86 3.58
N ASN A 163 0.97 2.65 4.31
CA ASN A 163 0.95 2.35 5.74
C ASN A 163 0.42 3.50 6.59
N ALA A 164 0.75 4.74 6.26
CA ALA A 164 0.18 5.91 6.92
C ALA A 164 -1.33 6.02 6.69
N ILE A 165 -1.83 5.73 5.48
CA ILE A 165 -3.27 5.68 5.19
C ILE A 165 -3.95 4.60 6.03
N ARG A 166 -3.41 3.38 6.01
CA ARG A 166 -3.94 2.26 6.80
C ARG A 166 -4.01 2.59 8.29
N LYS A 167 -2.94 3.19 8.82
CA LYS A 167 -2.88 3.61 10.22
C LYS A 167 -3.88 4.71 10.55
N THR A 168 -4.05 5.69 9.67
CA THR A 168 -4.99 6.80 9.87
C THR A 168 -6.44 6.29 9.90
N LEU A 169 -6.77 5.28 9.10
CA LEU A 169 -8.05 4.58 9.17
C LEU A 169 -8.22 3.82 10.49
N ASP A 170 -7.20 3.08 10.95
CA ASP A 170 -7.27 2.39 12.25
C ASP A 170 -7.46 3.33 13.44
N LEU A 171 -6.99 4.57 13.33
CA LEU A 171 -7.18 5.61 14.34
C LEU A 171 -8.57 6.27 14.25
N GLY A 172 -9.41 5.91 13.27
CA GLY A 172 -10.69 6.56 13.01
C GLY A 172 -10.55 8.00 12.52
N GLN A 173 -9.39 8.36 11.97
CA GLN A 173 -9.06 9.72 11.53
C GLN A 173 -9.26 9.94 10.02
N LEU A 174 -9.69 8.91 9.31
CA LEU A 174 -10.04 8.97 7.89
C LEU A 174 -11.41 8.32 7.70
N GLU A 175 -12.28 8.99 6.94
CA GLU A 175 -13.62 8.49 6.64
C GLU A 175 -13.69 7.93 5.22
N LEU A 176 -14.33 6.78 5.04
CA LEU A 176 -14.66 6.27 3.70
C LEU A 176 -16.06 6.74 3.31
N LEU A 177 -16.12 7.66 2.35
CA LEU A 177 -17.34 8.37 1.94
C LEU A 177 -17.67 8.06 0.47
N LYS A 178 -18.94 8.23 0.07
CA LYS A 178 -19.35 8.09 -1.34
C LYS A 178 -18.89 9.26 -2.21
N SER A 179 -18.65 10.41 -1.59
CA SER A 179 -18.11 11.63 -2.19
C SER A 179 -17.54 12.47 -1.06
N GLY A 180 -16.31 12.96 -1.21
CA GLY A 180 -15.69 13.77 -0.17
C GLY A 180 -14.61 14.69 -0.72
N ASN A 181 -14.37 15.76 0.03
CA ASN A 181 -13.14 16.55 -0.09
C ASN A 181 -11.94 15.67 0.23
N ARG A 182 -10.76 16.10 -0.23
CA ARG A 182 -9.52 15.43 0.15
C ARG A 182 -9.35 15.51 1.67
N GLN A 183 -9.08 14.37 2.28
CA GLN A 183 -8.85 14.26 3.71
C GLN A 183 -7.33 14.16 3.96
N PRO A 184 -6.82 14.86 4.97
CA PRO A 184 -5.39 14.85 5.27
C PRO A 184 -4.98 13.49 5.85
N VAL A 185 -3.84 12.98 5.40
CA VAL A 185 -3.18 11.80 5.97
C VAL A 185 -1.78 12.21 6.40
N PRO A 186 -1.46 12.27 7.71
CA PRO A 186 -0.13 12.67 8.15
C PRO A 186 0.88 11.54 7.88
N VAL A 187 1.89 11.81 7.06
CA VAL A 187 3.07 10.95 6.88
C VAL A 187 4.23 11.64 7.58
N SER A 188 4.47 11.27 8.84
CA SER A 188 5.30 12.08 9.74
C SER A 188 6.26 11.24 10.55
N THR A 189 7.19 11.92 11.22
CA THR A 189 8.19 11.33 12.14
C THR A 189 7.58 10.50 13.27
N ARG A 190 6.28 10.63 13.54
CA ARG A 190 5.55 9.72 14.45
C ARG A 190 5.63 8.25 14.03
N TYR A 191 5.88 7.98 12.75
CA TYR A 191 6.04 6.64 12.23
C TYR A 191 7.50 6.24 12.00
N TYR A 192 8.49 7.04 12.42
CA TYR A 192 9.89 6.72 12.24
C TYR A 192 10.67 6.83 13.55
N SER A 193 11.32 5.74 13.93
CA SER A 193 12.19 5.70 15.08
C SER A 193 13.61 6.05 14.66
N PHE A 194 14.06 7.29 14.90
CA PHE A 194 15.44 7.69 14.62
C PHE A 194 16.48 6.84 15.38
N ARG A 195 16.11 6.34 16.57
CA ARG A 195 16.97 5.46 17.36
C ARG A 195 17.16 4.08 16.70
N GLN A 196 16.11 3.55 16.07
CA GLN A 196 16.13 2.23 15.43
C GLN A 196 16.31 2.32 13.91
N GLN A 197 16.37 3.55 13.38
CA GLN A 197 16.42 3.90 11.95
C GLN A 197 15.39 3.15 11.09
N ARG A 198 14.17 2.98 11.59
CA ARG A 198 13.12 2.20 10.92
C ARG A 198 11.72 2.76 11.17
N PHE A 199 10.80 2.42 10.28
CA PHE A 199 9.41 2.79 10.41
C PHE A 199 8.66 1.88 11.38
N ILE A 200 7.76 2.47 12.17
CA ILE A 200 6.89 1.81 13.15
C ILE A 200 5.50 2.41 13.04
N PHE A 201 4.53 1.64 12.53
CA PHE A 201 3.15 2.10 12.37
C PHE A 201 2.23 1.59 13.47
N SER A 202 2.32 0.30 13.79
CA SER A 202 1.47 -0.33 14.78
C SER A 202 2.24 -1.36 15.59
N GLU A 203 2.23 -1.19 16.90
CA GLU A 203 2.72 -2.21 17.82
C GLU A 203 1.72 -3.37 17.86
N THR A 204 2.18 -4.55 17.48
CA THR A 204 1.34 -5.76 17.44
C THR A 204 2.01 -6.92 18.16
N ASP A 205 1.18 -7.78 18.74
CA ASP A 205 1.59 -9.07 19.29
C ASP A 205 1.29 -10.19 18.28
N ASP A 206 1.74 -11.41 18.58
CA ASP A 206 1.56 -12.57 17.71
C ASP A 206 0.08 -12.89 17.45
N SER A 207 -0.82 -12.61 18.39
CA SER A 207 -2.26 -12.85 18.21
C SER A 207 -2.84 -11.92 17.15
N LYS A 208 -2.54 -10.62 17.24
CA LYS A 208 -2.96 -9.62 16.24
C LYS A 208 -2.36 -9.91 14.87
N ARG A 209 -1.09 -10.32 14.80
CA ARG A 209 -0.44 -10.67 13.52
C ARG A 209 -1.05 -11.93 12.90
N LYS A 210 -1.37 -12.96 13.69
CA LYS A 210 -2.12 -14.14 13.23
C LYS A 210 -3.49 -13.75 12.67
N GLU A 211 -4.23 -12.89 13.38
CA GLU A 211 -5.53 -12.40 12.89
C GLU A 211 -5.37 -11.61 11.59
N PHE A 212 -4.38 -10.74 11.50
CA PHE A 212 -4.08 -9.99 10.28
C PHE A 212 -3.81 -10.92 9.09
N VAL A 213 -2.94 -11.93 9.24
CA VAL A 213 -2.60 -12.86 8.16
C VAL A 213 -3.83 -13.66 7.72
N ARG A 214 -4.64 -14.16 8.66
CA ARG A 214 -5.91 -14.85 8.32
C ARG A 214 -6.86 -13.95 7.54
N THR A 215 -7.05 -12.73 8.02
CA THR A 215 -7.94 -11.73 7.41
C THR A 215 -7.45 -11.35 6.02
N LYS A 216 -6.13 -11.16 5.84
CA LYS A 216 -5.52 -10.86 4.55
C LYS A 216 -5.79 -11.98 3.56
N VAL A 217 -5.44 -13.22 3.91
CA VAL A 217 -5.61 -14.39 3.05
C VAL A 217 -7.09 -14.63 2.71
N PHE A 218 -8.01 -14.39 3.66
CA PHE A 218 -9.45 -14.42 3.37
C PHE A 218 -9.84 -13.39 2.30
N TRP A 219 -9.48 -12.12 2.49
CA TRP A 219 -9.87 -11.05 1.56
C TRP A 219 -9.19 -11.18 0.19
N THR A 220 -7.86 -11.26 0.15
CA THR A 220 -7.10 -11.23 -1.10
C THR A 220 -7.06 -12.58 -1.81
N GLY A 221 -7.33 -13.68 -1.09
CA GLY A 221 -7.32 -15.04 -1.64
C GLY A 221 -8.72 -15.55 -1.97
N ALA A 222 -9.65 -15.56 -1.01
CA ALA A 222 -11.00 -16.07 -1.24
C ALA A 222 -11.93 -15.01 -1.82
N ARG A 223 -12.20 -13.94 -1.06
CA ARG A 223 -13.31 -13.02 -1.34
C ARG A 223 -13.08 -12.17 -2.59
N LEU A 224 -11.85 -11.71 -2.80
CA LEU A 224 -11.45 -10.86 -3.92
C LEU A 224 -10.51 -11.58 -4.91
N GLY A 225 -9.96 -12.72 -4.52
CA GLY A 225 -8.91 -13.42 -5.26
C GLY A 225 -9.34 -14.69 -6.00
N GLU A 226 -10.62 -15.05 -5.93
CA GLU A 226 -11.17 -16.23 -6.63
C GLU A 226 -10.45 -17.55 -6.27
N GLY A 227 -9.95 -17.66 -5.03
CA GLY A 227 -9.22 -18.82 -4.53
C GLY A 227 -7.72 -18.84 -4.85
N LYS A 228 -7.19 -17.82 -5.53
CA LYS A 228 -5.76 -17.70 -5.81
C LYS A 228 -4.94 -17.46 -4.53
N ALA A 229 -3.67 -17.84 -4.58
CA ALA A 229 -2.77 -17.66 -3.46
C ALA A 229 -2.52 -16.17 -3.18
N SER A 230 -2.38 -15.84 -1.90
CA SER A 230 -2.05 -14.50 -1.40
C SER A 230 -0.65 -14.50 -0.84
N TRP A 231 0.16 -13.51 -1.23
CA TRP A 231 1.49 -13.33 -0.65
C TRP A 231 1.36 -12.86 0.80
N ILE A 232 1.89 -13.62 1.76
CA ILE A 232 1.80 -13.30 3.20
C ILE A 232 3.05 -12.60 3.74
N ALA A 233 4.15 -12.65 2.98
CA ALA A 233 5.46 -12.14 3.36
C ALA A 233 5.75 -10.74 2.74
N ASP A 234 4.72 -9.88 2.64
CA ASP A 234 4.86 -8.55 2.02
C ASP A 234 5.61 -7.58 2.96
N PRO A 235 6.72 -6.95 2.53
CA PRO A 235 7.46 -5.98 3.33
C PRO A 235 6.61 -4.81 3.83
N TYR A 236 5.56 -4.43 3.08
CA TYR A 236 4.67 -3.34 3.50
C TYR A 236 3.83 -3.75 4.71
N ASP A 237 3.43 -5.02 4.78
CA ASP A 237 2.73 -5.56 5.95
C ASP A 237 3.67 -5.76 7.12
N ALA A 238 4.89 -6.27 6.89
CA ALA A 238 5.90 -6.40 7.94
C ALA A 238 6.19 -5.04 8.60
N GLN A 239 6.40 -4.00 7.79
CA GLN A 239 6.58 -2.63 8.27
C GLN A 239 5.35 -2.11 9.03
N TYR A 240 4.14 -2.37 8.52
CA TYR A 240 2.90 -1.91 9.12
C TYR A 240 2.60 -2.57 10.48
N LEU A 241 2.96 -3.85 10.63
CA LEU A 241 2.75 -4.67 11.83
C LEU A 241 3.90 -4.60 12.82
N ASP A 242 4.95 -3.83 12.53
CA ASP A 242 6.16 -3.76 13.37
C ASP A 242 6.79 -5.15 13.59
N CYS A 243 6.97 -5.92 12.51
CA CYS A 243 7.63 -7.23 12.54
C CYS A 243 8.57 -7.43 11.34
N SER A 244 9.30 -8.54 11.33
CA SER A 244 10.11 -8.96 10.17
C SER A 244 9.28 -9.75 9.16
N ILE A 245 9.84 -9.96 7.96
CA ILE A 245 9.24 -10.82 6.94
C ILE A 245 9.27 -12.28 7.41
N GLU A 246 10.35 -12.66 8.09
CA GLU A 246 10.56 -13.97 8.68
C GLU A 246 9.52 -14.28 9.77
N ASP A 247 9.11 -13.28 10.55
CA ASP A 247 8.01 -13.40 11.50
C ASP A 247 6.68 -13.70 10.80
N LEU A 248 6.40 -13.05 9.67
CA LEU A 248 5.18 -13.33 8.89
C LEU A 248 5.19 -14.74 8.29
N GLN A 249 6.34 -15.21 7.81
CA GLN A 249 6.50 -16.60 7.34
C GLN A 249 6.32 -17.60 8.48
N LYS A 250 6.88 -17.32 9.66
CA LYS A 250 6.69 -18.14 10.87
C LYS A 250 5.21 -18.22 11.24
N ILE A 251 4.52 -17.09 11.28
CA ILE A 251 3.06 -17.03 11.52
C ILE A 251 2.30 -17.83 10.46
N GLY A 252 2.70 -17.72 9.18
CA GLY A 252 2.17 -18.53 8.10
C GLY A 252 2.27 -20.02 8.40
N ARG A 253 3.45 -20.52 8.77
CA ARG A 253 3.67 -21.93 9.13
C ARG A 253 2.80 -22.37 10.31
N GLU A 254 2.71 -21.55 11.35
CA GLU A 254 1.86 -21.85 12.51
C GLU A 254 0.38 -21.95 12.11
N LEU A 255 -0.12 -20.98 11.34
CA LEU A 255 -1.49 -21.00 10.84
C LEU A 255 -1.76 -22.18 9.90
N ALA A 256 -0.78 -22.59 9.10
CA ALA A 256 -0.85 -23.79 8.27
C ALA A 256 -0.99 -25.05 9.12
N GLY A 257 -0.15 -25.20 10.15
CA GLY A 257 -0.21 -26.31 11.11
C GLY A 257 -1.52 -26.36 11.89
N GLU A 258 -2.13 -25.20 12.17
CA GLU A 258 -3.47 -25.08 12.76
C GLU A 258 -4.62 -25.31 11.75
N GLY A 259 -4.32 -25.53 10.47
CA GLY A 259 -5.28 -25.80 9.39
C GLY A 259 -6.02 -24.56 8.87
N TRP A 260 -5.56 -23.35 9.18
CA TRP A 260 -6.18 -22.11 8.70
C TRP A 260 -5.85 -21.78 7.25
N LEU A 261 -4.71 -22.25 6.74
CA LEU A 261 -4.27 -21.96 5.39
C LEU A 261 -3.42 -23.11 4.85
N THR A 262 -3.17 -23.10 3.56
CA THR A 262 -2.20 -24.00 2.91
C THR A 262 -1.11 -23.16 2.29
N LEU A 263 0.14 -23.44 2.67
CA LEU A 263 1.30 -22.75 2.10
C LEU A 263 1.74 -23.43 0.81
N ASP A 264 2.29 -22.63 -0.10
CA ASP A 264 3.03 -23.13 -1.23
C ASP A 264 4.42 -23.65 -0.82
N SER A 265 5.19 -24.18 -1.76
CA SER A 265 6.54 -24.70 -1.49
C SER A 265 7.55 -23.64 -1.06
N SER A 266 7.31 -22.36 -1.38
CA SER A 266 8.15 -21.25 -0.93
C SER A 266 7.82 -20.78 0.49
N GLU A 267 6.68 -21.21 1.04
CA GLU A 267 6.11 -20.73 2.30
C GLU A 267 5.82 -19.22 2.35
N GLU A 268 5.90 -18.52 1.21
CA GLU A 268 5.60 -17.09 1.10
C GLU A 268 4.16 -16.83 0.67
N TYR A 269 3.51 -17.80 0.04
CA TYR A 269 2.14 -17.68 -0.45
C TYR A 269 1.22 -18.64 0.28
N ALA A 270 0.02 -18.16 0.60
CA ALA A 270 -1.00 -18.92 1.28
C ALA A 270 -2.29 -18.98 0.44
N THR A 271 -2.88 -20.16 0.32
CA THR A 271 -4.25 -20.35 -0.15
C THR A 271 -5.19 -20.56 1.03
N VAL A 272 -6.45 -20.21 0.82
CA VAL A 272 -7.50 -20.29 1.84
C VAL A 272 -7.87 -21.75 2.08
N SER A 273 -7.90 -22.18 3.33
CA SER A 273 -8.39 -23.52 3.70
C SER A 273 -9.91 -23.55 3.88
N ALA A 274 -10.51 -24.74 3.95
CA ALA A 274 -11.93 -24.89 4.27
C ALA A 274 -12.30 -24.27 5.63
N LYS A 275 -11.38 -24.35 6.62
CA LYS A 275 -11.56 -23.76 7.95
C LYS A 275 -11.67 -22.24 7.89
N LEU A 276 -10.81 -21.60 7.11
CA LEU A 276 -10.82 -20.15 6.95
C LEU A 276 -12.01 -19.68 6.11
N SER A 277 -12.34 -20.39 5.03
CA SER A 277 -13.56 -20.12 4.24
C SER A 277 -14.84 -20.21 5.08
N GLY A 278 -14.90 -21.17 6.02
CA GLY A 278 -16.01 -21.32 6.95
C GLY A 278 -16.16 -20.20 7.99
N GLN A 279 -15.26 -19.21 8.00
CA GLN A 279 -15.32 -18.02 8.87
C GLN A 279 -15.64 -16.73 8.09
N ALA A 280 -16.21 -16.83 6.88
CA ALA A 280 -16.52 -15.66 6.06
C ALA A 280 -17.33 -14.58 6.80
N ASP A 281 -18.39 -14.98 7.53
CA ASP A 281 -19.22 -14.06 8.30
C ASP A 281 -18.44 -13.30 9.39
N HIS A 282 -17.42 -13.92 9.98
CA HIS A 282 -16.56 -13.27 10.97
C HIS A 282 -15.77 -12.12 10.35
N PHE A 283 -15.11 -12.36 9.22
CA PHE A 283 -14.30 -11.33 8.55
C PHE A 283 -15.14 -10.22 7.94
N VAL A 284 -16.33 -10.53 7.43
CA VAL A 284 -17.28 -9.50 6.96
C VAL A 284 -17.75 -8.64 8.13
N LYS A 285 -18.16 -9.24 9.25
CA LYS A 285 -18.54 -8.50 10.47
C LYS A 285 -17.39 -7.67 11.04
N GLN A 286 -16.16 -8.15 10.96
CA GLN A 286 -14.98 -7.41 11.36
C GLN A 286 -14.80 -6.14 10.51
N MET A 287 -14.89 -6.27 9.17
CA MET A 287 -14.86 -5.12 8.26
C MET A 287 -16.01 -4.15 8.53
N GLU A 288 -17.24 -4.62 8.72
CA GLU A 288 -18.39 -3.78 9.06
C GLU A 288 -18.19 -3.02 10.38
N SER A 289 -17.64 -3.71 11.39
CA SER A 289 -17.31 -3.11 12.68
C SER A 289 -16.24 -2.03 12.54
N ALA A 290 -15.21 -2.27 11.73
CA ALA A 290 -14.18 -1.29 11.43
C ALA A 290 -14.75 -0.07 10.68
N LEU A 291 -15.65 -0.28 9.70
CA LEU A 291 -16.35 0.81 9.02
C LEU A 291 -17.20 1.64 9.98
N ALA A 292 -17.83 1.01 10.98
CA ALA A 292 -18.60 1.71 12.00
C ALA A 292 -17.73 2.62 12.89
N LEU A 293 -16.45 2.26 13.09
CA LEU A 293 -15.50 3.12 13.82
C LEU A 293 -15.07 4.35 13.02
N LEU A 294 -15.10 4.29 11.68
CA LEU A 294 -14.77 5.43 10.82
C LEU A 294 -15.91 6.45 10.73
N LYS A 295 -17.12 6.08 11.11
CA LYS A 295 -18.25 7.03 11.10
C LYS A 295 -18.10 7.95 12.31
N PRO A 296 -18.07 9.28 12.11
CA PRO A 296 -18.10 10.20 13.24
C PRO A 296 -19.39 9.93 14.03
N ARG A 297 -19.25 9.58 15.30
CA ARG A 297 -20.40 9.45 16.23
C ARG A 297 -21.08 10.80 16.51
N PHE A 298 -20.54 11.89 15.97
CA PHE A 298 -21.03 13.23 16.17
C PHE A 298 -22.29 13.46 15.30
N ASN A 299 -23.44 13.39 15.97
CA ASN A 299 -24.75 13.88 15.53
C ASN A 299 -25.46 13.15 14.39
N GLU A 300 -25.93 11.93 14.66
CA GLU A 300 -27.12 11.43 13.95
C GLU A 300 -28.34 12.38 14.12
N GLU A 301 -28.44 13.09 15.26
CA GLU A 301 -29.48 14.08 15.55
C GLU A 301 -29.38 15.35 14.67
N MET A 302 -28.18 15.89 14.40
CA MET A 302 -28.05 17.03 13.46
C MET A 302 -28.27 16.60 12.01
N ARG A 303 -27.94 15.35 11.66
CA ARG A 303 -28.14 14.82 10.30
C ARG A 303 -29.62 14.63 9.96
N ALA A 304 -30.46 14.43 10.98
CA ALA A 304 -31.91 14.41 10.89
C ALA A 304 -32.55 15.82 10.90
N GLY A 305 -31.75 16.89 10.98
CA GLY A 305 -32.25 18.28 10.98
C GLY A 305 -32.98 18.68 12.26
N HIS A 306 -32.79 17.97 13.38
CA HIS A 306 -33.53 18.20 14.62
C HIS A 306 -32.92 19.26 15.55
N THR A 307 -31.77 19.83 15.20
CA THR A 307 -31.13 20.90 15.98
C THR A 307 -30.84 22.10 15.09
N ASN A 308 -31.90 22.85 14.79
CA ASN A 308 -31.79 24.30 14.66
C ASN A 308 -32.07 24.90 16.04
N MET A 309 -31.03 25.41 16.70
CA MET A 309 -31.14 26.49 17.67
C MET A 309 -30.06 27.52 17.36
#